data_AF-A0A8T8E3N9-F1
#
_entry.id   AF-A0A8T8E3N9-F1
#
_cell.length_a   1.000
_cell.length_b   1.000
_cell.length_c   1.000
_cell.angle_alpha   90.00
_cell.angle_beta   90.00
_cell.angle_gamma   90.00
#
_symmetry.space_group_name_H-M   'P 1'
#
loop_
_entity.id
_entity.type
_entity.pdbx_description
1 polymer ?
#
loop_
_entity_poly.entity_id
_entity_poly.type
_entity_poly.pdbx_seq_one_letter_code
_entity_poly.pdbx_strand_id
1 'polypeptide(L)'
;MAIETAPLFVPTPGAPELLIILFVAILLFGANKIPQLARSTGEAMGEFQKGREKVETELEEMRESGFEEEIENEDDDFVDTEPVTEEGETETETETKTETETETKTETETETN
;
A
#
# COMPACT_ATOMS: atom_id res chain seq x y z
N MET A 1 20.20 32.21 -22.13
CA MET A 1 20.44 30.76 -22.21
C MET A 1 19.87 30.15 -20.94
N ALA A 2 18.60 29.74 -20.98
CA ALA A 2 17.95 29.05 -19.87
C ALA A 2 17.96 27.55 -20.21
N ILE A 3 18.57 26.75 -19.35
CA ILE A 3 18.51 25.29 -19.46
C ILE A 3 17.26 24.90 -18.70
N GLU A 4 16.18 24.67 -19.44
CA GLU A 4 14.93 24.19 -18.89
C GLU A 4 15.14 22.74 -18.47
N THR A 5 15.37 22.50 -17.17
CA THR A 5 15.52 21.16 -16.61
C THR A 5 14.15 20.49 -16.63
N ALA A 6 13.86 19.75 -17.69
CA ALA A 6 12.65 18.95 -17.78
C ALA A 6 12.58 17.99 -16.58
N PRO A 7 11.40 17.83 -15.95
CA PRO A 7 11.25 16.92 -14.83
C PRO A 7 11.60 15.50 -15.28
N LEU A 8 12.53 14.88 -14.56
CA LEU A 8 12.86 13.47 -14.69
C LEU A 8 11.71 12.64 -14.11
N PHE A 9 10.63 12.50 -14.88
CA PHE A 9 9.57 11.56 -14.56
C PHE A 9 10.11 10.16 -14.86
N VAL A 10 10.56 9.46 -13.82
CA VAL A 10 10.79 8.02 -13.91
C VAL A 10 9.41 7.38 -13.95
N PRO A 11 8.98 6.81 -15.09
CA PRO A 11 7.69 6.15 -15.14
C PRO A 11 7.72 5.00 -14.14
N THR A 12 6.86 5.07 -13.13
CA THR A 12 6.60 3.92 -12.26
C THR A 12 5.98 2.83 -13.12
N PRO A 13 6.52 1.59 -13.13
CA PRO A 13 5.92 0.53 -13.91
C PRO A 13 4.47 0.31 -13.45
N GLY A 14 3.55 0.25 -14.40
CA GLY A 14 2.16 -0.06 -14.12
C GLY A 14 1.98 -1.55 -13.87
N ALA A 15 0.72 -1.95 -13.64
CA ALA A 15 0.35 -3.35 -13.51
C ALA A 15 0.82 -4.25 -14.68
N PRO A 16 0.71 -3.84 -15.97
CA PRO A 16 1.15 -4.71 -17.07
C PRO A 16 2.69 -4.84 -17.12
N GLU A 17 3.45 -3.78 -16.88
CA GLU A 17 4.91 -3.84 -16.84
C GLU A 17 5.41 -4.70 -15.68
N LEU A 18 4.76 -4.60 -14.50
CA LEU A 18 5.08 -5.47 -13.36
C LEU A 18 4.82 -6.95 -13.65
N LEU A 19 3.76 -7.29 -14.40
CA LEU A 19 3.52 -8.67 -14.82
C LEU A 19 4.62 -9.20 -15.74
N ILE A 20 5.13 -8.37 -16.66
CA ILE A 20 6.24 -8.76 -17.55
C ILE A 20 7.52 -8.99 -16.74
N ILE A 21 7.83 -8.10 -15.81
CA ILE A 21 9.00 -8.24 -14.92
C ILE A 21 8.88 -9.51 -14.07
N LEU A 22 7.69 -9.77 -13.51
CA LEU A 22 7.40 -10.98 -12.76
C LEU A 22 7.57 -12.24 -13.64
N PHE A 23 7.09 -12.20 -14.88
CA PHE A 23 7.26 -13.31 -15.82
C PHE A 23 8.75 -13.60 -16.10
N VAL A 24 9.56 -12.56 -16.35
CA VAL A 24 11.01 -12.71 -16.53
C VAL A 24 11.67 -13.25 -15.26
N ALA A 25 11.29 -12.75 -14.08
CA ALA A 25 11.80 -13.27 -12.81
C ALA A 25 11.46 -14.77 -12.62
N ILE A 26 10.25 -15.19 -13.00
CA ILE A 26 9.83 -16.59 -12.98
C ILE A 26 10.62 -17.43 -13.98
N LEU A 27 11.02 -16.90 -15.14
CA LEU A 27 11.87 -17.64 -16.08
C LEU A 27 13.29 -17.82 -15.55
N LEU A 28 13.84 -16.81 -14.86
CA LEU A 28 15.20 -16.86 -14.30
C LEU A 28 15.28 -17.74 -13.05
N PHE A 29 14.35 -17.57 -12.13
CA PHE A 29 14.36 -18.26 -10.83
C PHE A 29 13.49 -19.53 -10.83
N GLY A 30 12.51 -19.64 -11.71
CA GLY A 30 11.52 -20.72 -11.76
C GLY A 30 10.23 -20.40 -11.00
N ALA A 31 9.09 -20.89 -11.50
CA ALA A 31 7.76 -20.65 -10.92
C ALA A 31 7.60 -21.15 -9.48
N ASN A 32 8.45 -22.11 -9.06
CA ASN A 32 8.43 -22.68 -7.73
C ASN A 32 9.31 -21.93 -6.72
N LYS A 33 10.27 -21.09 -7.13
CA LYS A 33 11.23 -20.48 -6.19
C LYS A 33 10.67 -19.31 -5.42
N ILE A 34 9.96 -18.39 -6.09
CA ILE A 34 9.29 -17.26 -5.44
C ILE A 34 8.29 -17.73 -4.36
N PRO A 35 7.37 -18.69 -4.61
CA PRO A 35 6.44 -19.14 -3.58
C PRO A 35 7.12 -19.97 -2.48
N GLN A 36 8.17 -20.72 -2.79
CA GLN A 36 8.96 -21.43 -1.76
C GLN A 36 9.65 -20.45 -0.80
N LEU A 37 10.29 -19.40 -1.34
CA LEU A 37 10.89 -18.34 -0.54
C LEU A 37 9.84 -17.65 0.32
N ALA A 38 8.73 -17.21 -0.28
CA ALA A 38 7.65 -16.56 0.44
C ALA A 38 7.11 -17.41 1.60
N ARG A 39 6.94 -18.73 1.41
CA ARG A 39 6.53 -19.65 2.48
C ARG A 39 7.58 -19.73 3.58
N SER A 40 8.84 -20.01 3.26
CA SER A 40 9.89 -20.15 4.26
C SER A 40 10.17 -18.84 5.04
N THR A 41 10.14 -17.70 4.35
CA THR A 41 10.28 -16.37 4.97
C THR A 41 9.04 -16.03 5.79
N GLY A 42 7.84 -16.39 5.33
CA GLY A 42 6.60 -16.18 6.07
C GLY A 42 6.53 -17.01 7.35
N GLU A 43 6.94 -18.28 7.29
CA GLU A 43 7.07 -19.16 8.45
C GLU A 43 8.07 -18.58 9.47
N ALA A 44 9.27 -18.22 9.00
CA ALA A 44 10.29 -17.61 9.86
C ALA A 44 9.82 -16.29 10.50
N MET A 45 9.17 -15.42 9.72
CA MET A 45 8.62 -14.16 10.24
C MET A 45 7.47 -14.39 11.22
N GLY A 46 6.63 -15.40 10.99
CA GLY A 46 5.52 -15.77 11.89
C GLY A 46 6.02 -16.31 13.22
N GLU A 47 7.01 -17.21 13.20
CA GLU A 47 7.65 -17.72 14.43
C GLU A 47 8.40 -16.62 15.17
N PHE A 48 9.06 -15.72 14.43
CA PHE A 48 9.75 -14.56 15.01
C PHE A 48 8.77 -13.61 15.71
N GLN A 49 7.64 -13.29 15.07
CA GLN A 49 6.62 -12.43 15.67
C GLN A 49 6.03 -13.06 16.94
N LYS A 50 5.73 -14.36 16.91
CA LYS A 50 5.24 -15.10 18.08
C LYS A 50 6.27 -15.17 19.21
N GLY A 51 7.55 -15.30 18.87
CA GLY A 51 8.64 -15.26 19.85
C GLY A 51 8.75 -13.88 20.49
N ARG A 52 8.65 -12.81 19.71
CA ARG A 52 8.66 -11.42 20.20
C ARG A 52 7.50 -11.14 21.16
N GLU A 53 6.29 -11.54 20.79
CA GLU A 53 5.09 -11.36 21.61
C GLU A 53 5.23 -12.06 22.96
N LYS A 54 5.72 -13.31 22.98
CA LYS A 54 5.97 -14.03 24.24
C LYS A 54 6.99 -13.32 25.13
N VAL A 55 8.09 -12.83 24.54
CA VAL A 55 9.11 -12.09 25.29
C VAL A 55 8.53 -10.80 25.86
N GLU A 56 7.71 -10.09 25.10
CA GLU A 56 7.04 -8.87 25.57
C GLU A 56 6.06 -9.18 26.71
N THR A 57 5.25 -10.23 26.59
CA THR A 57 4.35 -10.69 27.67
C THR A 57 5.13 -11.14 28.91
N GLU A 58 6.19 -11.93 28.76
CA GLU A 58 7.03 -12.37 29.88
C GLU A 58 7.72 -11.17 30.56
N LEU A 59 8.16 -10.16 29.81
CA LEU A 59 8.75 -8.94 30.36
C LEU A 59 7.73 -8.09 31.13
N GLU A 60 6.49 -7.99 30.63
CA GLU A 60 5.42 -7.28 31.31
C GLU A 60 4.97 -8.02 32.59
N GLU A 61 4.84 -9.34 32.53
CA GLU A 61 4.56 -10.17 33.71
C GLU A 61 5.68 -10.09 34.76
N MET A 62 6.95 -9.99 34.34
CA MET A 62 8.09 -9.77 35.25
C MET A 62 8.09 -8.37 35.88
N ARG A 63 7.62 -7.36 35.14
CA ARG A 63 7.45 -5.98 35.65
C ARG A 63 6.30 -5.93 36.66
N GLU A 64 5.17 -6.56 36.37
CA GLU A 64 4.00 -6.56 37.25
C GLU A 64 4.19 -7.44 38.49
N SER A 65 4.96 -8.54 38.38
CA SER A 65 5.29 -9.41 39.53
C SER A 65 6.47 -8.93 40.38
N GLY A 66 7.12 -7.83 40.00
CA GLY A 66 8.29 -7.26 40.66
C GLY A 66 8.15 -5.77 40.94
N PHE A 67 7.59 -5.45 42.10
CA PHE A 67 7.56 -4.13 42.76
C PHE A 67 6.71 -3.04 42.11
N GLU A 68 5.56 -2.78 42.75
CA GLU A 68 5.10 -1.42 43.06
C GLU A 68 4.17 -1.47 44.29
N GLU A 69 4.71 -1.15 45.45
CA GLU A 69 4.02 -0.24 46.35
C GLU A 69 5.07 0.75 46.89
N GLU A 70 4.74 2.03 46.79
CA GLU A 70 5.49 3.23 47.17
C GLU A 70 6.44 3.81 46.10
N ILE A 71 5.91 4.71 45.25
CA ILE A 71 6.11 6.17 45.40
C ILE A 71 4.85 6.90 44.88
N GLU A 72 4.13 7.50 45.81
CA GLU A 72 3.16 8.59 45.61
C GLU A 72 3.93 9.92 45.52
N ASN A 73 3.66 10.74 44.50
CA ASN A 73 3.70 12.23 44.50
C ASN A 73 3.00 12.66 43.20
N GLU A 74 1.76 13.12 43.27
CA GLU A 74 1.37 14.53 43.34
C GLU A 74 1.66 15.31 42.05
N ASP A 75 0.57 15.59 41.33
CA ASP A 75 0.22 16.82 40.64
C ASP A 75 1.36 17.63 39.97
N ASP A 76 1.34 17.72 38.64
CA ASP A 76 1.15 19.02 37.96
C ASP A 76 1.17 18.86 36.43
N ASP A 77 0.05 19.31 35.83
CA ASP A 77 0.01 20.20 34.67
C ASP A 77 0.54 19.77 33.28
N PHE A 78 -0.36 19.98 32.31
CA PHE A 78 -0.11 20.66 31.03
C PHE A 78 0.28 19.80 29.80
N VAL A 79 -0.70 19.56 28.92
CA VAL A 79 -0.91 20.23 27.60
C VAL A 79 -1.73 19.33 26.68
N ASP A 80 -3.00 19.70 26.54
CA ASP A 80 -3.64 20.01 25.25
C ASP A 80 -3.16 19.25 24.01
N THR A 81 -4.00 18.40 23.43
CA THR A 81 -4.64 18.70 22.14
C THR A 81 -5.40 17.47 21.66
N GLU A 82 -6.72 17.52 21.81
CA GLU A 82 -7.60 16.86 20.86
C GLU A 82 -7.44 17.56 19.49
N PRO A 83 -7.47 16.81 18.39
CA PRO A 83 -8.31 17.26 17.30
C PRO A 83 -9.39 16.23 16.97
N VAL A 84 -10.61 16.66 17.26
CA VAL A 84 -11.85 16.40 16.53
C VAL A 84 -11.62 16.35 15.02
N THR A 85 -12.20 15.36 14.35
CA THR A 85 -12.97 15.47 13.09
C THR A 85 -13.69 14.14 12.91
N GLU A 86 -14.95 13.98 13.31
CA GLU A 86 -16.18 14.35 12.57
C GLU A 86 -16.28 13.77 11.14
N GLU A 87 -17.36 12.99 10.97
CA GLU A 87 -18.25 12.91 9.81
C GLU A 87 -17.66 12.42 8.46
N GLY A 88 -18.33 11.63 7.65
CA GLY A 88 -19.74 11.30 7.60
C GLY A 88 -19.98 10.37 6.41
N GLU A 89 -21.18 9.83 6.39
CA GLU A 89 -21.80 9.05 5.34
C GLU A 89 -21.71 9.77 3.99
N THR A 90 -21.55 9.05 2.88
CA THR A 90 -22.42 9.32 1.71
C THR A 90 -22.43 8.16 0.71
N GLU A 91 -23.65 7.72 0.46
CA GLU A 91 -24.17 7.22 -0.81
C GLU A 91 -23.71 8.13 -1.97
N THR A 92 -23.69 7.61 -3.21
CA THR A 92 -24.44 8.22 -4.33
C THR A 92 -24.24 7.37 -5.58
N GLU A 93 -25.39 7.06 -6.16
CA GLU A 93 -25.61 6.56 -7.50
C GLU A 93 -24.99 7.46 -8.58
N THR A 94 -25.07 6.98 -9.82
CA THR A 94 -25.60 7.73 -10.96
C THR A 94 -24.76 7.50 -12.20
N GLU A 95 -25.43 6.81 -13.11
CA GLU A 95 -25.37 6.89 -14.57
C GLU A 95 -24.62 8.10 -15.13
N THR A 96 -23.93 7.91 -16.26
CA THR A 96 -24.38 8.46 -17.55
C THR A 96 -23.25 8.40 -18.58
N LYS A 97 -23.54 7.66 -19.65
CA LYS A 97 -23.28 7.96 -21.06
C LYS A 97 -22.06 8.84 -21.39
N THR A 98 -21.09 8.27 -22.10
CA THR A 98 -20.24 9.05 -23.01
C THR A 98 -20.15 8.32 -24.34
N GLU A 99 -20.90 8.85 -25.32
CA GLU A 99 -20.59 8.74 -26.74
C GLU A 99 -19.27 9.48 -26.98
N THR A 100 -18.28 8.83 -27.60
CA THR A 100 -17.26 9.46 -28.45
C THR A 100 -16.57 8.35 -29.23
N GLU A 101 -16.71 8.34 -30.55
CA GLU A 101 -15.58 8.34 -31.49
C GLU A 101 -16.12 8.66 -32.91
N THR A 102 -16.01 9.91 -33.36
CA THR A 102 -14.98 10.44 -34.30
C THR A 102 -14.79 9.57 -35.54
N GLU A 103 -15.37 9.98 -36.66
CA GLU A 103 -14.72 10.79 -37.72
C GLU A 103 -13.80 9.98 -38.65
N THR A 104 -14.29 9.91 -39.90
CA THR A 104 -13.53 10.27 -41.11
C THR A 104 -12.47 9.29 -41.60
N LYS A 105 -12.86 8.49 -42.61
CA LYS A 105 -11.93 8.05 -43.65
C LYS A 105 -12.61 7.92 -45.03
N THR A 106 -12.22 8.88 -45.89
CA THR A 106 -11.89 8.73 -47.32
C THR A 106 -13.02 8.55 -48.35
N GLU A 107 -13.07 9.58 -49.19
CA GLU A 107 -13.54 9.65 -50.57
C GLU A 107 -13.51 8.32 -51.34
N THR A 108 -14.62 7.96 -52.00
CA THR A 108 -14.56 7.53 -53.41
C THR A 108 -15.93 7.68 -54.06
N GLU A 109 -15.85 8.20 -55.28
CA GLU A 109 -16.88 8.46 -56.27
C GLU A 109 -17.88 7.31 -56.46
N THR A 110 -19.16 7.63 -56.71
CA THR A 110 -19.92 7.35 -57.95
C THR A 110 -21.44 7.32 -57.73
N GLU A 111 -22.12 8.13 -58.57
CA GLU A 111 -23.38 7.89 -59.29
C GLU A 111 -24.67 7.37 -58.58
N THR A 112 -25.69 8.24 -58.67
CA THR A 112 -27.00 7.98 -59.32
C THR A 112 -27.88 6.84 -58.79
N ASN A 113 -28.95 7.20 -58.07
CA ASN A 113 -30.38 7.04 -58.44
C ASN A 113 -31.27 7.46 -57.26
#